data_AF-A0A0H2MXQ1-F1
#
_entry.id   AF-A0A0H2MXQ1-F1
#
_cell.length_a   1.000
_cell.length_b   1.000
_cell.length_c   1.000
_cell.angle_alpha   90.00
_cell.angle_beta   90.00
_cell.angle_gamma   90.00
#
_symmetry.space_group_name_H-M   'P 1'
#
loop_
_entity.id
_entity.type
_entity.pdbx_description
1 polymer ?
#
loop_
_entity_poly.entity_id
_entity_poly.type
_entity_poly.pdbx_seq_one_letter_code
_entity_poly.pdbx_strand_id
1 'polypeptide(L)'
;MKYCIALIFVFFCSKAFSTEINNGNELYHACNTEQEDCDRHIQAVYDTLEYRELICPPRSVTSKEVRDILVKKLSENPKTRHKPSIELLMGWLLKLFPCQ
;
A
#
# COMPACT_ATOMS: atom_id res chain seq x y z
N MET A 1 20.32 -36.44 41.63
CA MET A 1 20.43 -34.97 41.47
C MET A 1 20.40 -34.69 39.99
N LYS A 2 19.28 -34.12 39.48
CA LYS A 2 19.17 -32.73 38.99
C LYS A 2 20.13 -32.51 37.82
N TYR A 3 19.71 -32.25 36.57
CA TYR A 3 18.76 -31.23 36.14
C TYR A 3 18.09 -31.64 34.80
N CYS A 4 16.76 -31.64 34.75
CA CYS A 4 16.04 -31.57 33.48
C CYS A 4 16.08 -30.11 33.02
N ILE A 5 16.96 -29.81 32.06
CA ILE A 5 16.97 -28.49 31.40
C ILE A 5 15.79 -28.49 30.43
N ALA A 6 14.64 -28.02 30.91
CA ALA A 6 13.49 -27.73 30.06
C ALA A 6 13.82 -26.48 29.22
N LEU A 7 14.18 -26.68 27.96
CA LEU A 7 14.24 -25.63 26.95
C LEU A 7 12.80 -25.17 26.67
N ILE A 8 12.39 -24.06 27.29
CA ILE A 8 11.12 -23.41 27.02
C ILE A 8 11.24 -22.74 25.63
N PHE A 9 10.76 -23.43 24.60
CA PHE A 9 10.48 -22.83 23.30
C PHE A 9 9.29 -21.88 23.47
N VAL A 10 9.57 -20.60 23.73
CA VAL A 10 8.54 -19.55 23.67
C VAL A 10 8.19 -19.35 22.20
N PHE A 11 7.13 -20.02 21.77
CA PHE A 11 6.53 -19.85 20.46
C PHE A 11 5.84 -18.47 20.45
N PHE A 12 6.58 -17.42 20.06
CA PHE A 12 5.98 -16.14 19.68
C PHE A 12 5.10 -16.40 18.46
N CYS A 13 3.82 -16.67 18.71
CA CYS A 13 2.81 -16.73 17.67
C CYS A 13 2.47 -15.28 17.30
N SER A 14 3.37 -14.64 16.54
CA SER A 14 3.07 -13.40 15.85
C SER A 14 1.96 -13.73 14.86
N LYS A 15 0.72 -13.31 15.15
CA LYS A 15 -0.30 -13.29 14.11
C LYS A 15 0.18 -12.28 13.08
N ALA A 16 0.70 -12.77 11.96
CA ALA A 16 0.82 -11.97 10.75
C ALA A 16 -0.62 -11.68 10.29
N PHE A 17 -1.22 -10.63 10.86
CA PHE A 17 -2.45 -10.07 10.33
C PHE A 17 -2.03 -9.30 9.09
N SER A 18 -2.07 -9.98 7.94
CA SER A 18 -2.07 -9.29 6.66
C SER A 18 -3.42 -8.59 6.56
N THR A 19 -3.44 -7.28 6.77
CA THR A 19 -4.64 -6.49 6.55
C THR A 19 -4.87 -6.47 5.04
N GLU A 20 -5.85 -7.22 4.56
CA GLU A 20 -6.22 -7.17 3.14
C GLU A 20 -6.69 -5.75 2.78
N ILE A 21 -6.06 -5.12 1.78
CA ILE A 21 -6.34 -3.74 1.36
C ILE A 21 -7.36 -3.75 0.22
N ASN A 22 -8.65 -3.81 0.56
CA ASN A 22 -9.75 -3.87 -0.40
C ASN A 22 -10.25 -2.49 -0.81
N ASN A 23 -10.32 -1.54 0.12
CA ASN A 23 -10.84 -0.18 -0.14
C ASN A 23 -9.87 0.93 0.27
N GLY A 24 -10.17 2.17 -0.12
CA GLY A 24 -9.34 3.31 0.21
C GLY A 24 -9.25 3.63 1.71
N ASN A 25 -10.19 3.21 2.56
CA ASN A 25 -10.09 3.44 4.01
C ASN A 25 -9.02 2.52 4.61
N GLU A 26 -9.03 1.26 4.21
CA GLU A 26 -7.99 0.28 4.58
C GLU A 26 -6.63 0.71 4.05
N LEU A 27 -6.56 1.14 2.79
CA LEU A 27 -5.30 1.66 2.23
C LEU A 27 -4.80 2.87 3.02
N TYR A 28 -5.69 3.83 3.34
CA TYR A 28 -5.30 4.99 4.13
C TYR A 28 -4.85 4.60 5.54
N HIS A 29 -5.53 3.64 6.19
CA HIS A 29 -5.11 3.11 7.47
C HIS A 29 -3.72 2.47 7.38
N ALA A 30 -3.51 1.57 6.41
CA ALA A 30 -2.22 0.94 6.17
C ALA A 30 -1.10 1.97 5.96
N CYS A 31 -1.36 3.03 5.21
CA CYS A 31 -0.35 4.08 5.01
C CYS A 31 0.00 4.88 6.27
N ASN A 32 -0.80 4.79 7.34
CA ASN A 32 -0.53 5.43 8.64
C ASN A 32 -0.02 4.45 9.71
N THR A 33 -0.23 3.14 9.56
CA THR A 33 0.11 2.12 10.59
C THR A 33 1.03 1.02 10.09
N GLU A 34 0.92 0.64 8.83
CA GLU A 34 1.55 -0.53 8.17
C GLU A 34 2.21 -0.09 6.86
N GLN A 35 3.27 0.73 6.98
CA GLN A 35 3.88 1.43 5.85
C GLN A 35 4.33 0.49 4.72
N GLU A 36 4.81 -0.71 5.04
CA GLU A 36 5.22 -1.70 4.04
C GLU A 36 4.04 -2.20 3.18
N ASP A 37 2.88 -2.45 3.79
CA ASP A 37 1.70 -2.93 3.06
C ASP A 37 1.10 -1.83 2.19
N CYS A 38 1.12 -0.58 2.67
CA CYS A 38 0.79 0.60 1.85
C CYS A 38 1.72 0.74 0.63
N ASP A 39 3.04 0.69 0.87
CA ASP A 39 4.05 0.84 -0.19
C ASP A 39 3.88 -0.27 -1.24
N ARG A 40 3.73 -1.53 -0.80
CA ARG A 40 3.54 -2.68 -1.70
C ARG A 40 2.27 -2.55 -2.54
N HIS A 41 1.16 -2.12 -1.93
CA HIS A 41 -0.13 -1.97 -2.63
C HIS A 41 -0.10 -0.86 -3.68
N ILE A 42 0.48 0.29 -3.33
CA ILE A 42 0.64 1.42 -4.27
C ILE A 42 1.58 1.05 -5.41
N GLN A 43 2.73 0.45 -5.09
CA GLN A 43 3.72 0.06 -6.08
C GLN A 43 3.16 -0.97 -7.07
N ALA A 44 2.39 -1.97 -6.60
CA ALA A 44 1.79 -2.98 -7.46
C ALA A 44 0.85 -2.36 -8.53
N VAL A 45 0.03 -1.37 -8.16
CA VAL A 45 -0.84 -0.68 -9.11
C VAL A 45 -0.01 0.21 -10.05
N TYR A 46 0.96 0.95 -9.52
CA TYR A 46 1.84 1.80 -10.33
C TYR A 46 2.60 0.99 -11.39
N ASP A 47 3.29 -0.08 -10.99
CA ASP A 47 4.07 -0.95 -11.87
C ASP A 47 3.19 -1.59 -12.94
N THR A 48 1.97 -2.02 -12.57
CA THR A 48 1.03 -2.62 -13.52
C THR A 48 0.62 -1.61 -14.60
N LEU A 49 0.37 -0.37 -14.22
CA LEU A 49 -0.03 0.68 -15.17
C LEU A 49 1.14 1.15 -16.03
N GLU A 50 2.32 1.29 -15.45
CA GLU A 50 3.55 1.67 -16.17
C GLU A 50 3.96 0.57 -17.15
N TYR A 51 3.98 -0.70 -16.71
CA TYR A 51 4.29 -1.84 -17.56
C TYR A 51 3.31 -1.99 -18.75
N ARG A 52 2.04 -1.64 -18.55
CA ARG A 52 1.01 -1.65 -19.60
C ARG A 52 0.99 -0.37 -20.44
N GLU A 53 1.92 0.56 -20.21
CA GLU A 53 2.01 1.85 -20.92
C GLU A 53 0.71 2.67 -20.82
N LEU A 54 -0.03 2.52 -19.72
CA LEU A 54 -1.25 3.29 -19.44
C LEU A 54 -0.95 4.60 -18.72
N ILE A 55 0.23 4.70 -18.09
CA ILE A 55 0.76 5.91 -17.51
C ILE A 55 2.19 6.17 -17.99
N CYS A 56 2.56 7.44 -18.09
CA CYS A 56 3.87 7.91 -18.54
C CYS A 56 4.50 8.85 -17.49
N PRO A 57 4.91 8.32 -16.33
CA PRO A 57 5.52 9.12 -15.27
C PRO A 57 6.89 9.67 -15.71
N PRO A 58 7.27 10.90 -15.31
CA PRO A 58 8.63 11.39 -15.52
C PRO A 58 9.66 10.50 -14.81
N ARG A 59 10.83 10.28 -15.44
CA ARG A 59 11.90 9.42 -14.88
C ARG A 59 12.42 9.84 -13.50
N SER A 60 12.16 11.08 -13.08
CA SER A 60 12.59 11.61 -11.79
C SER A 60 11.60 11.35 -10.66
N VAL A 61 10.39 10.87 -10.95
CA VAL A 61 9.38 10.61 -9.91
C VAL A 61 9.78 9.39 -9.10
N THR A 62 9.83 9.54 -7.78
CA THR A 62 10.15 8.46 -6.84
C THR A 62 8.88 7.77 -6.31
N SER A 63 8.98 6.50 -5.93
CA SER A 63 7.87 5.78 -5.26
C SER A 63 7.37 6.50 -4.01
N LYS A 64 8.27 7.19 -3.29
CA LYS A 64 7.92 8.02 -2.14
C LYS A 64 7.00 9.18 -2.53
N GLU A 65 7.32 9.92 -3.58
CA GLU A 65 6.48 11.02 -4.06
C GLU A 65 5.12 10.52 -4.54
N VAL A 66 5.09 9.39 -5.27
CA VAL A 66 3.83 8.76 -5.70
C VAL A 66 2.96 8.44 -4.49
N ARG A 67 3.52 7.79 -3.47
CA ARG A 67 2.79 7.50 -2.23
C ARG A 67 2.29 8.78 -1.55
N ASP A 68 3.16 9.76 -1.33
CA ASP A 68 2.81 10.97 -0.59
C ASP A 68 1.65 11.71 -1.29
N ILE A 69 1.62 11.73 -2.63
CA ILE A 69 0.51 12.27 -3.43
C ILE A 69 -0.77 11.45 -3.24
N LEU A 70 -0.70 10.12 -3.33
CA LEU A 70 -1.88 9.25 -3.25
C LEU A 70 -2.48 9.22 -1.83
N VAL A 71 -1.64 9.22 -0.79
CA VAL A 71 -2.08 9.33 0.61
C VAL A 71 -2.75 10.68 0.87
N LYS A 72 -2.20 11.77 0.32
CA LYS A 72 -2.85 13.08 0.36
C LYS A 72 -4.23 13.03 -0.30
N LYS A 73 -4.36 12.42 -1.49
CA LYS A 73 -5.66 12.25 -2.16
C LYS A 73 -6.65 11.42 -1.34
N LEU A 74 -6.20 10.35 -0.69
CA LEU A 74 -7.05 9.57 0.23
C LEU A 74 -7.54 10.44 1.40
N SER A 75 -6.65 11.22 2.01
CA SER A 75 -6.99 12.11 3.13
C SER A 75 -8.00 13.19 2.73
N GLU A 76 -7.80 13.83 1.58
CA GLU A 76 -8.63 14.93 1.08
C GLU A 76 -10.00 14.48 0.54
N ASN A 77 -10.19 13.18 0.27
CA ASN A 77 -11.41 12.64 -0.35
C ASN A 77 -12.13 11.58 0.50
N PRO A 78 -12.48 11.86 1.78
CA PRO A 78 -13.07 10.87 2.68
C PRO A 78 -14.42 10.33 2.16
N LYS A 79 -15.19 11.16 1.42
CA LYS A 79 -16.50 10.77 0.86
C LYS A 79 -16.41 9.62 -0.15
N THR A 80 -15.29 9.48 -0.86
CA THR A 80 -15.10 8.45 -1.87
C THR A 80 -14.13 7.36 -1.43
N ARG A 81 -13.50 7.53 -0.27
CA ARG A 81 -12.44 6.64 0.21
C ARG A 81 -12.92 5.22 0.53
N HIS A 82 -14.22 5.01 0.72
CA HIS A 82 -14.81 3.66 0.89
C HIS A 82 -14.82 2.81 -0.40
N LYS A 83 -14.49 3.38 -1.55
CA LYS A 83 -14.45 2.66 -2.84
C LYS A 83 -13.25 1.71 -2.93
N PRO A 84 -13.26 0.75 -3.87
CA PRO A 84 -12.13 -0.16 -4.09
C PRO A 84 -10.81 0.61 -4.24
N SER A 85 -9.79 0.17 -3.51
CA SER A 85 -8.50 0.86 -3.42
C SER A 85 -7.84 0.94 -4.80
N ILE A 86 -7.85 -0.17 -5.54
CA ILE A 86 -7.28 -0.27 -6.89
C ILE A 86 -7.95 0.70 -7.85
N GLU A 87 -9.28 0.80 -7.87
CA GLU A 87 -10.01 1.73 -8.73
C GLU A 87 -9.65 3.20 -8.44
N LEU A 88 -9.55 3.56 -7.16
CA LEU A 88 -9.14 4.90 -6.74
C LEU A 88 -7.72 5.21 -7.22
N LEU A 89 -6.77 4.30 -6.99
CA LEU A 89 -5.38 4.45 -7.38
C LEU A 89 -5.23 4.56 -8.90
N MET A 90 -5.84 3.65 -9.66
CA MET A 90 -5.83 3.69 -11.12
C MET A 90 -6.39 5.01 -11.65
N GLY A 91 -7.57 5.41 -11.18
CA GLY A 91 -8.22 6.64 -11.62
C GLY A 91 -7.42 7.91 -11.32
N TRP A 92 -6.60 7.91 -10.26
CA TRP A 92 -5.72 9.02 -9.95
C TRP A 92 -4.40 8.98 -10.72
N LEU A 93 -3.78 7.81 -10.83
CA LEU A 93 -2.51 7.64 -11.57
C LEU A 93 -2.68 7.97 -13.06
N LEU A 94 -3.77 7.51 -13.69
CA LEU A 94 -4.10 7.85 -15.08
C LEU A 94 -4.26 9.36 -15.31
N LYS A 95 -4.70 10.11 -14.29
CA LYS A 95 -4.84 11.58 -14.36
C LYS A 95 -3.54 12.30 -14.05
N LEU A 96 -2.71 11.75 -13.17
CA LEU A 96 -1.44 12.35 -12.74
C LEU A 96 -0.36 12.19 -13.81
N PHE A 97 -0.35 11.05 -14.48
CA PHE A 97 0.71 10.66 -15.42
C PHE A 97 0.13 10.19 -16.77
N PRO A 98 -0.68 11.02 -17.47
CA PRO A 98 -1.21 10.63 -18.77
C PRO A 98 -0.07 10.45 -19.78
N CYS A 99 -0.17 9.44 -20.63
CA CYS A 99 0.65 9.35 -21.83
C CYS A 99 0.13 10.35 -22.88
N GLN A 100 1.06 11.02 -23.58
CA GLN A 100 0.76 11.96 -24.67
C GLN A 100 0.79 11.26 -26.02
#